data_AF-A0A7Y2QB36-F1
#
_entry.id   AF-A0A7Y2QB36-F1
#
_cell.length_a   1.000
_cell.length_b   1.000
_cell.length_c   1.000
_cell.angle_alpha   90.00
_cell.angle_beta   90.00
_cell.angle_gamma   90.00
#
_symmetry.space_group_name_H-M   'P 1'
#
loop_
_entity.id
_entity.type
_entity.pdbx_description
1 polymer ?
#
loop_
_entity_poly.entity_id
_entity_poly.type
_entity_poly.pdbx_seq_one_letter_code
_entity_poly.pdbx_strand_id
1 'polypeptide(L)' 'MLPDTTGSWTPVALSADLPAGTVVPARTPAGPIALWRSQSGHVTASADRCPHRGMRLSHGCVRGEALSCIGVLDTS' A
#
# COMPACT_ATOMS: atom_id res chain seq x y z
N MET A 1 18.50 18.85 -2.93
CA MET A 1 18.18 17.89 -4.00
C MET A 1 18.86 16.58 -3.59
N LEU A 2 18.10 15.61 -3.06
CA LEU A 2 18.63 14.27 -2.80
C LEU A 2 18.84 13.59 -4.16
N PRO A 3 19.89 12.77 -4.33
CA PRO A 3 20.14 12.09 -5.60
C PRO A 3 18.90 11.26 -5.97
N ASP A 4 18.51 11.33 -7.25
CA ASP A 4 17.46 10.51 -7.81
C ASP A 4 17.87 9.03 -7.70
N THR A 5 17.35 8.35 -6.68
CA THR A 5 17.56 6.90 -6.45
C THR A 5 16.76 6.04 -7.43
N THR A 6 16.40 6.59 -8.59
CA THR A 6 15.67 5.95 -9.67
C THR A 6 16.56 4.85 -10.26
N GLY A 7 16.58 3.69 -9.61
CA GLY A 7 17.43 2.55 -9.98
C GLY A 7 17.87 1.67 -8.81
N SER A 8 17.72 2.09 -7.56
CA SER A 8 18.09 1.26 -6.40
C SER A 8 16.87 0.65 -5.71
N TRP A 9 16.91 -0.66 -5.46
CA TRP A 9 15.94 -1.35 -4.60
C TRP A 9 16.00 -0.80 -3.18
N THR A 10 14.84 -0.47 -2.61
CA THR A 10 14.71 0.03 -1.23
C THR A 10 13.87 -0.94 -0.41
N PRO A 11 14.38 -1.48 0.72
CA PRO A 11 13.56 -2.26 1.63
C PRO A 11 12.54 -1.35 2.32
N VAL A 12 11.27 -1.77 2.37
CA VAL A 12 10.17 -0.95 2.91
C VAL A 12 9.43 -1.61 4.09
N ALA A 13 9.53 -2.93 4.23
CA ALA A 13 8.94 -3.70 5.33
C ALA A 13 9.55 -5.11 5.37
N LEU A 14 9.44 -5.79 6.51
CA LEU A 14 9.67 -7.24 6.56
C LEU A 14 8.43 -7.97 6.03
N SER A 15 8.64 -9.07 5.32
CA SER A 15 7.53 -9.88 4.80
C SER A 15 6.62 -10.42 5.92
N ALA A 16 7.17 -10.65 7.12
CA ALA A 16 6.44 -11.14 8.29
C ALA A 16 5.51 -10.08 8.90
N ASP A 17 5.82 -8.80 8.73
CA ASP A 17 5.01 -7.67 9.22
C ASP A 17 3.81 -7.38 8.28
N LEU A 18 3.71 -8.12 7.17
CA LEU A 18 2.60 -8.05 6.23
C LEU A 18 1.94 -9.44 6.08
N PRO A 19 1.12 -9.87 7.06
CA PRO A 19 0.32 -11.10 6.93
C PRO A 19 -0.67 -11.04 5.77
N ALA A 20 -1.16 -12.21 5.32
CA ALA A 20 -2.17 -12.28 4.27
C ALA A 20 -3.46 -11.53 4.67
N GLY A 21 -4.05 -10.82 3.72
CA GLY A 21 -5.27 -10.03 3.93
C GLY A 21 -5.05 -8.71 4.69
N THR A 22 -3.80 -8.26 4.85
CA THR A 22 -3.48 -7.01 5.56
C THR A 22 -2.94 -5.94 4.62
N VAL A 23 -3.07 -4.69 5.04
CA VAL A 23 -2.44 -3.51 4.43
C VAL A 23 -1.68 -2.75 5.52
N VAL A 24 -0.48 -2.28 5.18
CA VAL A 24 0.34 -1.43 6.05
C VAL A 24 0.85 -0.21 5.26
N PRO A 25 1.02 0.95 5.91
CA PRO A 25 1.73 2.07 5.31
C PRO A 25 3.23 1.80 5.30
N ALA A 26 3.90 2.19 4.22
CA ALA A 26 5.36 2.23 4.16
C ALA A 26 5.85 3.49 3.42
N ARG A 27 7.15 3.72 3.40
CA ARG A 27 7.77 4.89 2.76
C ARG A 27 8.87 4.48 1.80
N THR A 28 8.89 5.14 0.66
CA THR A 28 9.98 5.12 -0.31
C THR A 28 10.56 6.53 -0.45
N PRO A 29 11.73 6.72 -1.06
CA PRO A 29 12.23 8.04 -1.41
C PRO A 29 11.26 8.85 -2.28
N ALA A 30 10.47 8.19 -3.12
CA ALA A 30 9.47 8.82 -3.99
C ALA A 30 8.19 9.25 -3.24
N GLY A 31 7.95 8.71 -2.04
CA GLY A 31 6.78 9.06 -1.23
C GLY A 31 6.17 7.89 -0.44
N PRO A 32 5.03 8.14 0.23
CA PRO A 32 4.32 7.13 0.99
C PRO A 32 3.63 6.12 0.06
N ILE A 33 3.66 4.85 0.45
CA ILE A 33 3.02 3.75 -0.27
C ILE A 33 2.10 2.96 0.67
N ALA A 34 1.03 2.40 0.10
CA ALA A 34 0.26 1.34 0.73
C ALA A 34 0.82 0.00 0.23
N LEU A 35 1.26 -0.83 1.16
CA LEU A 35 1.75 -2.19 0.91
C LEU A 35 0.69 -3.15 1.42
N TRP A 36 0.19 -4.06 0.59
CA TRP A 36 -0.78 -5.06 1.03
C TRP A 36 -0.43 -6.45 0.54
N ARG A 37 -0.89 -7.45 1.29
CA ARG A 37 -0.85 -8.84 0.84
C ARG A 37 -2.27 -9.31 0.61
N SER A 38 -2.55 -9.84 -0.56
CA SER A 38 -3.84 -10.46 -0.86
C SER A 38 -4.11 -11.67 0.02
N GLN A 39 -5.36 -12.16 -0.01
CA GLN A 39 -5.71 -13.40 0.69
C GLN A 39 -4.95 -14.61 0.13
N SER A 40 -4.65 -14.64 -1.18
CA SER A 40 -3.82 -15.68 -1.79
C SER A 40 -2.32 -15.55 -1.47
N GLY A 41 -1.90 -14.45 -0.84
CA GLY A 41 -0.53 -14.23 -0.39
C GLY A 41 0.32 -13.34 -1.31
N HIS A 42 -0.23 -12.80 -2.40
CA HIS A 42 0.48 -11.92 -3.32
C HIS A 42 0.73 -10.54 -2.70
N VAL A 43 1.97 -10.04 -2.77
CA VAL A 43 2.35 -8.72 -2.25
C VAL A 43 2.25 -7.68 -3.35
N THR A 44 1.58 -6.57 -3.04
CA THR A 44 1.44 -5.45 -3.98
C THR A 44 1.69 -4.13 -3.25
N ALA A 45 2.24 -3.15 -3.97
CA ALA A 45 2.46 -1.80 -3.48
C ALA A 45 1.87 -0.77 -4.45
N SER A 46 1.33 0.31 -3.91
CA SER A 46 0.86 1.47 -4.67
C SER A 46 1.10 2.75 -3.88
N ALA A 47 1.07 3.92 -4.52
CA ALA A 47 1.09 5.19 -3.80
C ALA A 47 -0.01 5.21 -2.73
N ASP A 48 0.28 5.75 -1.53
CA ASP A 48 -0.68 5.82 -0.41
C ASP A 48 -1.72 6.94 -0.61
N ARG A 49 -2.31 6.97 -1.80
CA ARG A 49 -3.24 8.00 -2.24
C ARG A 49 -4.26 7.39 -3.20
N CYS A 50 -5.52 7.39 -2.79
CA CYS A 50 -6.62 6.94 -3.63
C CYS A 50 -6.76 7.86 -4.84
N PRO A 51 -6.83 7.33 -6.08
CA PRO A 51 -6.94 8.17 -7.27
C PRO A 51 -8.26 8.95 -7.35
N HIS A 52 -9.33 8.48 -6.69
CA HIS A 52 -10.64 9.15 -6.69
C HIS A 52 -10.63 10.47 -5.91
N ARG A 53 -10.26 10.44 -4.61
CA ARG A 53 -10.32 11.64 -3.72
C ARG A 53 -9.10 11.84 -2.82
N GLY A 54 -8.03 11.08 -3.04
CA GLY A 54 -6.76 11.29 -2.33
C GLY A 54 -6.69 10.75 -0.89
N MET A 55 -7.71 10.03 -0.42
CA MET A 55 -7.66 9.33 0.87
C MET A 55 -6.50 8.33 0.93
N ARG A 56 -5.96 8.07 2.12
CA ARG A 56 -4.89 7.08 2.32
C ARG A 56 -5.40 5.68 2.04
N LEU A 57 -4.76 4.97 1.11
CA LEU A 57 -5.11 3.59 0.78
C LEU A 57 -4.70 2.63 1.90
N SER A 58 -3.66 2.96 2.66
CA SER A 58 -3.22 2.22 3.85
C SER A 58 -4.25 2.16 4.98
N HIS A 59 -5.27 3.03 4.96
CA HIS A 59 -6.42 2.97 5.89
C HIS A 59 -7.58 2.13 5.34
N GLY A 60 -7.44 1.59 4.13
CA GLY A 60 -8.43 0.72 3.49
C GLY A 60 -8.44 -0.70 4.07
N CYS A 61 -8.99 -1.63 3.30
CA CYS A 61 -8.97 -3.04 3.66
C CYS A 61 -8.75 -3.93 2.42
N VAL A 62 -8.15 -5.09 2.63
CA VAL A 62 -7.96 -6.08 1.55
C VAL A 62 -9.24 -6.86 1.35
N ARG A 63 -9.66 -6.99 0.08
CA ARG A 63 -10.83 -7.75 -0.37
C ARG A 63 -10.39 -8.73 -1.46
N GLY A 64 -10.21 -10.00 -1.08
CA GLY A 64 -9.62 -11.00 -1.97
C GLY A 64 -8.22 -10.59 -2.41
N GLU A 65 -8.09 -10.22 -3.69
CA GLU A 65 -6.83 -9.82 -4.33
C GLU A 65 -6.60 -8.30 -4.39
N ALA A 66 -7.63 -7.50 -4.08
CA ALA A 66 -7.59 -6.05 -4.24
C ALA A 66 -7.59 -5.30 -2.90
N LEU A 67 -7.10 -4.05 -2.93
CA LEU A 67 -7.21 -3.10 -1.82
C LEU A 67 -8.40 -2.17 -2.06
N SER A 68 -9.35 -2.15 -1.14
CA SER A 68 -10.50 -1.24 -1.16
C SER A 68 -10.19 0.02 -0.35
N CYS A 69 -10.41 1.19 -0.96
CA CYS A 69 -10.28 2.48 -0.28
C CYS A 69 -11.32 2.61 0.84
N ILE A 70 -10.94 3.29 1.93
CA ILE A 70 -11.87 3.56 3.04
C ILE A 70 -13.08 4.39 2.63
N GLY A 71 -12.92 5.31 1.66
CA GLY A 71 -14.02 6.12 1.11
C GLY A 71 -14.96 5.37 0.15
N VAL A 72 -14.84 4.04 0.07
CA VAL A 72 -15.84 3.14 -0.55
C VAL A 72 -16.57 2.32 0.52
N LEU A 73 -16.01 2.23 1.73
CA LEU A 73 -16.56 1.44 2.83
C LEU A 73 -17.57 2.23 3.68
N ASP A 74 -17.49 3.56 3.64
CA ASP A 74 -18.42 4.50 4.28
C ASP A 74 -19.76 4.63 3.54
N THR A 75 -19.84 4.09 2.32
CA THR A 75 -21.04 4.12 1.47
C THR A 75 -21.87 2.82 1.48
N SER A 76 -21.61 1.89 2.41
CA SER A 76 -22.36 0.63 2.58
C SER A 76 -23.20 0.60 3.85
#